data_AF-A0A6B3D2Q6-F1
#
_entry.id   AF-A0A6B3D2Q6-F1
#
_cell.length_a   1.000
_cell.length_b   1.000
_cell.length_c   1.000
_cell.angle_alpha   90.00
_cell.angle_beta   90.00
_cell.angle_gamma   90.00
#
_symmetry.space_group_name_H-M   'P 1'
#
loop_
_entity.id
_entity.type
_entity.pdbx_description
1 polymer ?
#
loop_
_entity_poly.entity_id
_entity_poly.type
_entity_poly.pdbx_seq_one_letter_code
_entity_poly.pdbx_strand_id
1 'polypeptide(L)'
;MADEHYEWLDKDAAERLLRGEPVVPVGDKARTDALRLAEALGAARAGLRSPAGELPGEDTVLAAFRQARHGSGVDRLAGRA
;
A
#
# COMPACT_ATOMS: atom_id res chain seq x y z
N MET A 1 15.81 21.87 14.51
CA MET A 1 14.60 22.70 14.45
C MET A 1 13.45 21.74 14.15
N ALA A 2 12.70 21.32 15.16
CA ALA A 2 11.49 20.55 14.95
C ALA A 2 10.33 21.55 14.85
N ASP A 3 9.50 21.39 13.83
CA ASP A 3 8.34 22.22 13.58
C ASP A 3 7.30 21.90 14.67
N GLU A 4 7.27 22.66 15.77
CA GLU A 4 6.35 22.45 16.91
C GLU A 4 4.90 22.89 16.59
N HIS A 5 4.63 23.27 15.34
CA HIS A 5 3.37 23.88 14.94
C HIS A 5 2.16 22.93 14.92
N TYR A 6 2.37 21.62 15.11
CA TYR A 6 1.32 20.62 15.14
C TYR A 6 1.45 19.72 16.37
N GLU A 7 1.15 20.25 17.56
CA GLU A 7 1.17 19.49 18.83
C GLU A 7 0.34 18.19 18.79
N TRP A 8 -0.70 18.14 17.94
CA TRP A 8 -1.53 16.96 17.76
C TRP A 8 -0.94 15.91 16.79
N LEU A 9 0.00 16.32 15.93
CA LEU A 9 0.61 15.47 14.90
C LEU A 9 1.97 14.99 15.39
N ASP A 10 1.94 14.25 16.50
CA ASP A 10 3.11 13.48 16.90
C ASP A 10 3.40 12.35 15.90
N LYS A 11 4.54 11.67 16.10
CA LYS A 11 4.97 10.58 15.23
C LYS A 11 3.93 9.45 15.16
N ASP A 12 3.31 9.09 16.27
CA ASP A 12 2.37 7.98 16.33
C ASP A 12 1.06 8.35 15.61
N ALA A 13 0.59 9.59 15.80
CA ALA A 13 -0.56 10.14 15.08
C ALA A 13 -0.29 10.18 13.57
N ALA A 14 0.91 10.57 13.15
CA ALA A 14 1.31 10.56 11.75
C ALA A 14 1.33 9.13 11.17
N GLU A 15 1.90 8.16 11.88
CA GLU A 15 1.93 6.76 11.43
C GLU A 15 0.52 6.17 11.29
N ARG A 16 -0.38 6.49 12.22
CA ARG A 16 -1.78 6.07 12.16
C ARG A 16 -2.50 6.65 10.94
N LEU A 17 -2.31 7.94 10.66
CA LEU A 17 -2.85 8.59 9.46
C LEU A 17 -2.33 7.95 8.18
N LEU A 18 -1.03 7.65 8.09
CA LEU A 18 -0.43 7.00 6.93
C LEU A 18 -0.98 5.58 6.70
N ARG A 19 -1.33 4.87 7.78
CA ARG A 19 -2.02 3.57 7.68
C ARG A 19 -3.49 3.71 7.24
N GLY A 20 -4.07 4.90 7.39
CA GLY A 20 -5.47 5.19 7.11
C GLY A 20 -6.37 5.07 8.35
N GLU A 21 -5.79 5.06 9.54
CA GLU A 21 -6.53 5.07 10.79
C GLU A 21 -6.95 6.51 11.15
N PRO A 22 -8.18 6.70 11.68
CA PRO A 22 -8.61 8.00 12.15
C PRO A 22 -7.86 8.38 13.43
N VAL A 23 -7.41 9.62 13.49
CA VAL A 23 -6.90 10.28 14.71
C VAL A 23 -7.88 11.37 15.13
N VAL A 24 -8.09 11.49 16.45
CA VAL A 24 -8.98 12.50 17.03
C VAL A 24 -8.14 13.43 17.89
N PRO A 25 -7.71 14.58 17.35
CA PRO A 25 -6.97 15.59 18.11
C PRO A 25 -7.81 16.24 19.20
N VAL A 26 -7.10 16.79 20.20
CA VAL A 26 -7.68 17.69 21.19
C VAL A 26 -7.69 19.11 20.63
N GLY A 27 -8.89 19.70 20.48
CA GLY A 27 -9.09 21.06 19.97
C GLY A 27 -9.72 21.13 18.58
N ASP A 28 -10.63 22.10 18.38
CA ASP A 28 -11.46 22.18 17.16
C ASP A 28 -10.65 22.48 15.90
N LYS A 29 -9.62 23.32 16.01
CA LYS A 29 -8.70 23.61 14.90
C LYS A 29 -7.89 22.37 14.53
N ALA A 30 -7.31 21.71 15.51
CA ALA A 30 -6.54 20.48 15.30
C ALA A 30 -7.41 19.38 14.67
N ARG A 31 -8.66 19.23 15.10
CA ARG A 31 -9.63 18.30 14.50
C ARG A 31 -9.89 18.63 13.03
N THR A 32 -10.10 19.90 12.70
CA THR A 32 -10.33 20.34 11.32
C THR A 32 -9.10 20.07 10.44
N ASP A 33 -7.91 20.36 10.94
CA ASP A 33 -6.65 20.12 10.23
C ASP A 33 -6.38 18.61 10.04
N ALA A 34 -6.70 17.78 11.04
CA ALA A 34 -6.59 16.33 10.95
C ALA A 34 -7.55 15.72 9.92
N LEU A 35 -8.80 16.20 9.88
CA LEU A 35 -9.76 15.78 8.87
C LEU A 35 -9.28 16.13 7.46
N ARG A 36 -8.80 17.37 7.26
CA ARG A 36 -8.24 17.81 5.97
C ARG A 36 -7.04 16.97 5.53
N LEU A 37 -6.16 16.62 6.47
CA LEU A 37 -5.00 15.77 6.20
C LEU A 37 -5.43 14.34 5.85
N ALA A 38 -6.38 13.77 6.59
CA ALA A 38 -6.93 12.44 6.32
C ALA A 38 -7.58 12.34 4.94
N GLU A 39 -8.34 13.37 4.53
CA GLU A 39 -8.93 13.45 3.19
C GLU A 39 -7.87 13.51 2.09
N ALA A 40 -6.86 14.37 2.25
CA ALA A 40 -5.77 14.49 1.28
C ALA A 40 -4.98 13.19 1.12
N LEU A 41 -4.67 12.51 2.22
CA LEU A 41 -4.01 11.20 2.22
C LEU A 41 -4.90 10.12 1.58
N GLY A 42 -6.21 10.16 1.84
CA GLY A 42 -7.18 9.27 1.20
C GLY A 42 -7.18 9.42 -0.33
N ALA A 43 -7.21 10.66 -0.82
CA ALA A 43 -7.13 10.96 -2.25
C ALA A 43 -5.80 10.52 -2.88
N ALA A 44 -4.68 10.81 -2.23
CA ALA A 44 -3.36 10.38 -2.70
C ALA A 44 -3.25 8.85 -2.79
N ARG A 45 -3.77 8.14 -1.78
CA ARG A 45 -3.78 6.67 -1.76
C ARG A 45 -4.67 6.08 -2.84
N ALA A 46 -5.79 6.72 -3.17
CA ALA A 46 -6.63 6.31 -4.29
C ALA A 46 -5.88 6.41 -5.63
N GLY A 47 -5.07 7.45 -5.83
CA GLY A 47 -4.22 7.59 -7.01
C GLY A 47 -3.07 6.59 -7.09
N LEU A 48 -2.61 6.07 -5.95
CA LEU A 48 -1.58 5.00 -5.88
C LEU A 48 -2.14 3.59 -6.05
N ARG A 49 -3.46 3.39 -5.95
CA ARG A 49 -4.03 2.08 -6.25
C ARG A 49 -3.71 1.78 -7.71
N SER A 50 -3.03 0.64 -7.93
CA SER A 50 -2.87 0.12 -9.28
C SER A 50 -4.25 0.13 -9.96
N PRO A 51 -4.30 0.48 -11.26
CA PRO A 51 -5.55 0.40 -12.00
C PRO A 51 -6.17 -0.97 -11.73
N ALA A 52 -7.44 -0.99 -11.31
CA ALA A 52 -8.12 -2.23 -11.03
C ALA A 52 -8.22 -3.03 -12.34
N GLY A 53 -7.34 -4.02 -12.50
CA GLY A 53 -7.21 -4.81 -13.72
C GLY A 53 -5.81 -5.41 -13.84
N GLU A 54 -5.71 -6.52 -14.55
CA GLU A 54 -4.43 -7.15 -14.87
C GLU A 54 -3.55 -6.17 -15.66
N LEU A 55 -2.28 -6.10 -15.29
CA LEU A 55 -1.32 -5.30 -16.06
C LEU A 55 -1.19 -5.91 -17.47
N PRO A 56 -0.99 -5.10 -18.53
CA PRO A 56 -0.77 -5.63 -19.87
C PRO A 56 0.34 -6.68 -19.89
N GLY A 57 -0.02 -7.94 -20.20
CA GLY A 57 0.92 -9.06 -20.26
C GLY A 57 1.16 -9.81 -18.95
N GLU A 58 0.48 -9.46 -17.85
CA GLU A 58 0.56 -10.16 -16.57
C GLU A 58 0.24 -11.66 -16.71
N ASP A 59 -0.84 -11.99 -17.41
CA ASP A 59 -1.27 -13.37 -17.60
C ASP A 59 -0.25 -14.20 -18.39
N THR A 60 0.45 -13.57 -19.35
CA THR A 60 1.53 -14.21 -20.11
C THR A 60 2.72 -14.54 -19.22
N VAL A 61 3.12 -13.61 -18.34
CA VAL A 61 4.20 -13.84 -17.38
C VAL A 61 3.80 -14.94 -16.39
N LEU A 62 2.57 -14.90 -15.85
CA LEU A 62 2.06 -15.92 -14.95
C LEU A 62 1.96 -17.29 -15.63
N ALA A 63 1.57 -17.35 -16.90
CA ALA A 63 1.58 -18.57 -17.70
C ALA A 63 3.01 -19.13 -17.88
N ALA A 64 3.99 -18.28 -18.20
CA ALA A 64 5.38 -18.69 -18.32
C ALA A 64 5.95 -19.23 -16.98
N PHE A 65 5.64 -18.57 -15.86
CA PHE A 65 6.03 -19.05 -14.53
C PHE A 65 5.38 -20.39 -14.17
N ARG A 66 4.08 -20.56 -14.47
CA ARG A 66 3.37 -21.84 -14.28
C ARG A 66 4.02 -22.93 -15.14
N GLN A 67 4.27 -22.67 -16.42
CA GLN A 67 4.93 -23.60 -17.32
C GLN A 67 6.34 -23.98 -16.87
N ALA A 68 7.16 -23.04 -16.41
CA ALA A 68 8.49 -23.34 -15.87
C ALA A 68 8.42 -24.22 -14.61
N ARG A 69 7.44 -23.98 -13.73
CA ARG A 69 7.22 -24.80 -12.53
C ARG A 69 6.82 -26.24 -12.92
N HIS A 70 5.93 -26.40 -13.89
CA HIS A 70 5.49 -27.72 -14.35
C HIS A 70 6.55 -28.44 -15.18
N GLY A 71 7.28 -27.74 -16.05
CA GLY A 71 8.37 -28.27 -16.87
C GLY A 71 9.57 -28.75 -16.04
N SER A 72 9.94 -28.04 -14.98
CA SER A 72 11.01 -28.50 -14.08
C SER A 72 10.64 -29.73 -13.25
N GLY A 73 9.34 -30.02 -13.06
CA GLY A 73 8.88 -31.19 -12.31
C GLY A 73 8.96 -32.48 -13.13
N VAL A 74 8.70 -32.41 -14.44
CA VAL A 74 8.76 -33.58 -15.33
C VAL A 74 10.22 -33.94 -15.65
N ASP A 75 11.10 -32.96 -15.83
CA ASP A 75 12.53 -33.18 -16.08
C ASP A 75 13.25 -33.75 -14.84
N ARG A 76 12.85 -33.32 -13.63
CA ARG A 76 13.38 -33.84 -12.35
C ARG A 76 12.90 -35.26 -12.02
N LEU A 77 11.78 -35.70 -12.60
CA LEU A 77 11.25 -37.07 -12.48
C LEU A 77 11.74 -37.99 -13.62
N ALA A 78 12.07 -37.45 -14.80
CA ALA A 78 12.62 -38.20 -15.92
C ALA A 78 14.13 -38.46 -15.81
N GLY A 79 14.88 -37.65 -15.05
CA GLY A 79 16.31 -37.84 -14.80
C GLY A 79 16.69 -38.84 -13.68
N ARG A 80 15.74 -39.65 -13.17
CA ARG A 80 16.00 -40.65 -12.12
C ARG A 80 15.42 -42.03 -12.45
N ALA A 81 15.77 -42.56 -13.62
CA ALA A 81 15.60 -43.96 -13.97
C ALA A 81 16.92 -44.52 -14.49
#